data_AF-K1SD93-F1
#
_entry.id   AF-K1SD93-F1
#
_cell.length_a   1.000
_cell.length_b   1.000
_cell.length_c   1.000
_cell.angle_alpha   90.00
_cell.angle_beta   90.00
_cell.angle_gamma   90.00
#
_symmetry.space_group_name_H-M   'P 1'
#
loop_
_entity.id
_entity.type
_entity.pdbx_description
1 polymer ?
#
loop_
_entity_poly.entity_id
_entity_poly.type
_entity_poly.pdbx_seq_one_letter_code
_entity_poly.pdbx_strand_id
1 'polypeptide(L)'
;MKKHPLILCAGITSLLLSACNPVKAPEAILPVPEAKQVEWQKMETYAFVHFGLNTFNDREWGYGDSDPKTFNPAKLDCEQWVKTFVESGMKGVILTAKHHDGFCLWPTQLT
;
A
#
# COMPACT_ATOMS: atom_id res chain seq x y z
N MET A 1 13.90 29.59 59.99
CA MET A 1 12.92 29.52 58.88
C MET A 1 13.58 28.89 57.65
N LYS A 2 12.85 28.04 56.91
CA LYS A 2 13.16 27.54 55.54
C LYS A 2 14.18 26.38 55.37
N LYS A 3 13.88 25.18 55.90
CA LYS A 3 14.49 23.90 55.42
C LYS A 3 13.49 22.91 54.81
N HIS A 4 12.21 23.26 54.72
CA HIS A 4 11.14 22.35 54.25
C HIS A 4 10.89 22.27 52.72
N PRO A 5 11.29 23.20 51.82
CA PRO A 5 10.87 23.09 50.42
C PRO A 5 11.67 22.03 49.64
N LEU A 6 12.91 21.73 50.02
CA LEU A 6 13.78 20.81 49.27
C LEU A 6 13.43 19.33 49.50
N ILE A 7 12.96 18.98 50.70
CA ILE A 7 12.55 17.62 51.07
C ILE A 7 11.20 17.27 50.42
N LEU A 8 10.31 18.25 50.27
CA LEU A 8 9.00 18.08 49.63
C LEU A 8 9.14 17.82 48.12
N CYS A 9 10.04 18.52 47.42
CA CYS A 9 10.31 18.27 46.00
C CYS A 9 10.97 16.89 45.75
N ALA A 10 11.91 16.46 46.60
CA ALA A 10 12.54 15.14 46.46
C ALA A 10 11.53 13.99 46.68
N GLY A 11 10.62 14.13 47.66
CA GLY A 11 9.57 13.14 47.91
C GLY A 11 8.55 13.02 46.77
N ILE A 12 8.13 14.14 46.18
CA ILE A 12 7.22 14.15 45.02
C ILE A 12 7.87 13.49 43.79
N THR A 13 9.16 13.71 43.57
CA THR A 13 9.89 13.11 42.43
C THR A 13 10.02 11.59 42.57
N SER A 14 10.28 11.07 43.79
CA SER A 14 10.31 9.63 44.05
C SER A 14 8.95 8.94 43.94
N LEU A 15 7.86 9.62 44.32
CA LEU A 15 6.50 9.07 44.17
C LEU A 15 6.05 8.98 42.70
N LEU A 16 6.46 9.94 41.86
CA LEU A 16 6.18 9.92 40.42
C LEU A 16 6.92 8.80 39.68
N LEU A 17 8.14 8.45 40.11
CA LEU A 17 8.93 7.35 39.54
C LEU A 17 8.37 5.96 39.89
N SER A 18 7.76 5.79 41.06
CA SER A 18 7.12 4.51 41.46
C SER A 18 5.76 4.25 40.82
N ALA A 19 5.14 5.24 40.17
CA ALA A 19 3.86 5.08 39.48
C ALA A 19 4.00 4.42 38.08
N CYS A 20 5.21 4.35 37.53
CA CYS A 20 5.49 3.69 36.25
C CYS A 20 6.09 2.30 36.48
N ASN A 21 5.33 1.38 37.08
CA ASN A 21 5.67 -0.03 36.97
C ASN A 21 5.40 -0.48 35.52
N PRO A 22 6.41 -0.96 34.77
CA PRO A 22 6.19 -1.47 33.42
C PRO A 22 5.33 -2.73 33.52
N VAL A 23 4.06 -2.62 33.15
CA VAL A 23 3.17 -3.77 32.99
C VAL A 23 3.55 -4.48 31.68
N LYS A 24 3.80 -5.79 31.74
CA LYS A 24 4.03 -6.59 30.53
C LYS A 24 2.79 -6.53 29.64
N ALA A 25 2.97 -6.21 28.36
CA ALA A 25 1.87 -6.28 27.40
C ALA A 25 1.26 -7.69 27.38
N PRO A 26 -0.07 -7.83 27.25
CA PRO A 26 -0.70 -9.14 27.12
C PRO A 26 -0.19 -9.87 25.88
N GLU A 27 -0.27 -11.20 25.91
CA GLU A 27 0.04 -12.00 24.73
C GLU A 27 -0.93 -11.67 23.59
N ALA A 28 -0.41 -11.67 22.36
CA ALA A 28 -1.23 -11.38 21.20
C ALA A 28 -2.26 -12.50 20.98
N ILE A 29 -3.49 -12.12 20.60
CA ILE A 29 -4.49 -13.07 20.11
C ILE A 29 -4.19 -13.31 18.63
N LEU A 30 -3.95 -14.56 18.27
CA LEU A 30 -3.58 -14.95 16.91
C LEU A 30 -4.83 -15.09 16.01
N PRO A 31 -4.68 -14.83 14.68
CA PRO A 31 -3.45 -14.45 13.97
C PRO A 31 -3.13 -12.95 14.07
N VAL A 32 -1.83 -12.62 14.06
CA VAL A 32 -1.32 -11.24 13.89
C VAL A 32 -0.75 -11.07 12.47
N PRO A 33 -0.80 -9.86 11.89
CA PRO A 33 -0.26 -9.62 10.56
C PRO A 33 1.27 -9.74 10.54
N GLU A 34 1.80 -10.31 9.46
CA GLU A 34 3.22 -10.22 9.14
C GLU A 34 3.62 -8.75 8.89
N ALA A 35 4.90 -8.42 9.07
CA ALA A 35 5.41 -7.07 8.80
C ALA A 35 5.03 -6.57 7.39
N LYS A 36 5.08 -7.43 6.37
CA LYS A 36 4.69 -7.08 4.99
C LYS A 36 3.20 -6.74 4.84
N GLN A 37 2.34 -7.39 5.63
CA GLN A 37 0.90 -7.09 5.65
C GLN A 37 0.64 -5.75 6.35
N VAL A 38 1.41 -5.43 7.40
CA VAL A 38 1.35 -4.11 8.05
C VAL A 38 1.80 -3.01 7.09
N GLU A 39 2.90 -3.22 6.36
CA GLU A 39 3.37 -2.23 5.37
C GLU A 39 2.37 -2.06 4.22
N TRP A 40 1.77 -3.14 3.72
CA TRP A 40 0.68 -3.07 2.74
C TRP A 40 -0.54 -2.33 3.31
N GLN A 41 -0.95 -2.62 4.55
CA GLN A 41 -2.10 -1.95 5.18
C GLN A 41 -1.87 -0.44 5.33
N LYS A 42 -0.64 -0.02 5.64
CA LYS A 42 -0.23 1.39 5.69
C LYS A 42 -0.27 2.08 4.33
N MET A 43 -0.33 1.33 3.22
CA MET A 43 -0.52 1.94 1.90
C MET A 43 -1.88 2.64 1.79
N GLU A 44 -2.90 2.14 2.50
CA GLU A 44 -4.28 2.64 2.55
C GLU A 44 -5.01 2.64 1.20
N THR A 45 -4.50 3.37 0.21
CA THR A 45 -5.08 3.48 -1.13
C THR A 45 -4.00 3.36 -2.22
N TYR A 46 -4.33 2.63 -3.30
CA TYR A 46 -3.48 2.44 -4.47
C TYR A 46 -4.35 2.17 -5.72
N ALA A 47 -3.80 2.41 -6.91
CA ALA A 47 -4.51 2.28 -8.18
C ALA A 47 -4.55 0.83 -8.69
N PHE A 48 -5.59 0.51 -9.47
CA PHE A 48 -5.59 -0.66 -10.35
C PHE A 48 -5.88 -0.20 -11.78
N VAL A 49 -4.93 -0.40 -12.69
CA VAL A 49 -5.05 -0.07 -14.11
C VAL A 49 -5.40 -1.33 -14.90
N HIS A 50 -6.61 -1.33 -15.47
CA HIS A 50 -7.03 -2.29 -16.50
C HIS A 50 -6.75 -1.67 -17.86
N PHE A 51 -5.74 -2.20 -18.56
CA PHE A 51 -5.35 -1.75 -19.88
C PHE A 51 -4.84 -2.94 -20.68
N GLY A 52 -5.21 -3.03 -21.95
CA GLY A 52 -4.76 -4.11 -22.83
C GLY A 52 -5.62 -4.23 -24.08
N LEU A 53 -5.57 -5.40 -24.72
CA LEU A 53 -6.26 -5.67 -25.98
C LEU A 53 -7.78 -5.39 -25.88
N ASN A 54 -8.37 -5.74 -24.73
CA ASN A 54 -9.77 -5.52 -24.40
C ASN A 54 -10.18 -4.03 -24.48
N THR A 55 -9.28 -3.09 -24.13
CA THR A 55 -9.53 -1.64 -24.26
C THR A 55 -9.84 -1.22 -25.70
N PHE A 56 -9.25 -1.90 -26.69
CA PHE A 56 -9.41 -1.59 -28.11
C PHE A 56 -10.52 -2.38 -28.79
N ASN A 57 -11.08 -3.37 -28.10
CA ASN A 57 -12.11 -4.26 -28.62
C ASN A 57 -13.45 -4.11 -27.89
N ASP A 58 -13.59 -3.10 -27.02
CA ASP A 58 -14.79 -2.79 -26.24
C ASP A 58 -15.32 -4.00 -25.46
N ARG A 59 -14.43 -4.66 -24.72
CA ARG A 59 -14.73 -5.87 -23.94
C ARG A 59 -14.25 -5.72 -22.52
N GLU A 60 -15.06 -6.17 -21.57
CA GLU A 60 -14.58 -6.46 -20.23
C GLU A 60 -13.73 -7.74 -20.27
N TRP A 61 -14.30 -8.79 -20.88
CA TRP A 61 -13.65 -10.08 -21.01
C TRP A 61 -13.39 -10.50 -22.46
N GLY A 62 -12.12 -10.50 -22.88
CA GLY A 62 -11.68 -11.15 -24.11
C GLY A 62 -11.54 -12.68 -24.00
N TYR A 63 -11.57 -13.37 -25.13
CA TYR A 63 -11.56 -14.84 -25.21
C TYR A 63 -10.29 -15.40 -25.84
N GLY A 64 -9.25 -14.57 -26.03
CA GLY A 64 -8.01 -14.94 -26.73
C GLY A 64 -8.14 -15.01 -28.26
N ASP A 65 -9.19 -14.42 -28.81
CA ASP A 65 -9.56 -14.47 -30.24
C ASP A 65 -9.37 -13.12 -30.97
N SER A 66 -9.06 -12.06 -30.24
CA SER A 66 -8.91 -10.70 -30.79
C SER A 66 -7.55 -10.54 -31.48
N ASP A 67 -7.52 -9.89 -32.64
CA ASP A 67 -6.26 -9.65 -33.38
C ASP A 67 -5.34 -8.74 -32.56
N PRO A 68 -4.13 -9.18 -32.18
CA PRO A 68 -3.16 -8.36 -31.44
C PRO A 68 -2.84 -7.01 -32.09
N LYS A 69 -3.01 -6.88 -33.42
CA LYS A 69 -2.79 -5.62 -34.15
C LYS A 69 -3.76 -4.50 -33.75
N THR A 70 -4.87 -4.85 -33.12
CA THR A 70 -5.83 -3.85 -32.58
C THR A 70 -5.26 -3.11 -31.38
N PHE A 71 -4.28 -3.68 -30.67
CA PHE A 71 -3.54 -2.98 -29.62
C PHE A 71 -2.60 -1.94 -30.25
N ASN A 72 -3.09 -0.71 -30.35
CA ASN A 72 -2.35 0.39 -30.99
C ASN A 72 -2.64 1.74 -30.30
N PRO A 73 -2.15 1.96 -29.06
CA PRO A 73 -2.37 3.22 -28.37
C PRO A 73 -1.63 4.37 -29.05
N ALA A 74 -2.36 5.37 -29.54
CA ALA A 74 -1.78 6.47 -30.32
C ALA A 74 -0.91 7.45 -29.51
N LYS A 75 -1.18 7.60 -28.21
CA LYS A 75 -0.53 8.59 -27.32
C LYS A 75 -0.34 8.02 -25.91
N LEU A 76 0.14 6.78 -25.81
CA LEU A 76 0.40 6.16 -24.51
C LEU A 76 1.47 6.95 -23.75
N ASP A 77 1.12 7.41 -22.54
CA ASP A 77 2.03 8.08 -21.62
C ASP A 77 1.77 7.54 -20.21
N CYS A 78 2.60 6.59 -19.77
CA CYS A 78 2.50 6.01 -18.44
C CYS A 78 2.98 6.97 -17.33
N GLU A 79 3.79 7.98 -17.66
CA GLU A 79 4.17 9.01 -16.68
C GLU A 79 2.96 9.86 -16.30
N GLN A 80 2.11 10.18 -17.28
CA GLN A 80 0.84 10.88 -17.03
C GLN A 80 -0.06 10.10 -16.06
N TRP A 81 -0.12 8.78 -16.17
CA TRP A 81 -0.88 7.93 -15.23
C TRP A 81 -0.31 8.02 -13.82
N VAL A 82 0.99 7.77 -13.68
CA VAL A 82 1.67 7.77 -12.37
C VAL A 82 1.57 9.13 -11.71
N LYS A 83 1.76 10.23 -12.45
CA LYS A 83 1.58 11.59 -11.94
C LYS A 83 0.18 11.80 -11.37
N THR A 84 -0.85 11.36 -12.09
CA THR A 84 -2.25 11.45 -11.63
C THR A 84 -2.48 10.65 -10.35
N PHE A 85 -1.88 9.46 -10.22
CA PHE A 85 -1.99 8.64 -9.00
C PHE A 85 -1.30 9.31 -7.81
N VAL A 86 -0.10 9.86 -8.01
CA VAL A 86 0.63 10.61 -6.97
C VAL A 86 -0.16 11.85 -6.53
N GLU A 87 -0.69 12.63 -7.48
CA GLU A 87 -1.50 13.83 -7.20
C GLU A 87 -2.82 13.50 -6.46
N SER A 88 -3.36 12.29 -6.64
CA SER A 88 -4.55 11.80 -5.92
C SER A 88 -4.23 11.13 -4.57
N GLY A 89 -2.96 11.05 -4.16
CA GLY A 89 -2.54 10.51 -2.87
C GLY A 89 -2.38 8.98 -2.83
N MET A 90 -2.44 8.31 -3.98
CA MET A 90 -2.26 6.86 -4.07
C MET A 90 -0.80 6.46 -3.83
N LYS A 91 -0.58 5.39 -3.06
CA LYS A 91 0.77 4.94 -2.65
C LYS A 91 1.34 3.82 -3.53
N GLY A 92 0.63 3.43 -4.59
CA GLY A 92 1.07 2.41 -5.54
C GLY A 92 0.10 2.21 -6.71
N VAL A 93 0.48 1.34 -7.64
CA VAL A 93 -0.34 0.94 -8.79
C VAL A 93 -0.14 -0.55 -9.08
N ILE A 94 -1.24 -1.25 -9.38
CA ILE A 94 -1.25 -2.61 -9.91
C ILE A 94 -1.70 -2.53 -11.37
N LEU A 95 -0.94 -3.13 -12.29
CA LEU A 95 -1.24 -3.18 -13.71
C LEU A 95 -1.65 -4.60 -14.11
N THR A 96 -2.68 -4.72 -14.95
CA THR A 96 -2.99 -5.97 -15.66
C THR A 96 -1.92 -6.28 -16.70
N ALA A 97 -0.74 -6.71 -16.28
CA ALA A 97 0.36 -7.05 -17.19
C ALA A 97 -0.06 -8.09 -18.24
N LYS A 98 -0.92 -9.02 -17.84
CA LYS A 98 -1.72 -9.91 -18.68
C LYS A 98 -3.09 -10.06 -18.04
N HIS A 99 -4.15 -9.96 -18.83
CA HIS A 99 -5.52 -10.23 -18.37
C HIS A 99 -5.95 -11.65 -18.82
N HIS A 100 -7.19 -12.05 -18.59
CA HIS A 100 -7.62 -13.42 -18.89
C HIS A 100 -7.65 -13.76 -20.40
N ASP A 101 -7.70 -12.75 -21.28
CA ASP A 101 -7.58 -12.94 -22.74
C ASP A 101 -6.19 -13.40 -23.19
N GLY A 102 -5.18 -13.27 -22.31
CA GLY A 102 -3.85 -13.82 -22.55
C GLY A 102 -2.88 -12.88 -23.26
N PHE A 103 -3.29 -11.67 -23.67
CA PHE A 103 -2.39 -10.70 -24.28
C PHE A 103 -1.43 -10.09 -23.24
N CYS A 104 -0.12 -10.28 -23.43
CA CYS A 104 0.93 -9.74 -22.56
C CYS A 104 1.32 -8.31 -22.95
N LEU A 105 1.38 -7.41 -21.97
CA LEU A 105 1.85 -6.02 -22.13
C LEU A 105 3.38 -5.88 -22.12
N TRP A 106 4.12 -6.99 -22.11
CA TRP A 106 5.57 -7.01 -22.15
C TRP A 106 6.06 -8.03 -23.19
N PRO A 107 7.28 -7.84 -23.75
CA PRO A 107 7.84 -8.73 -24.77
C PRO A 107 8.39 -10.01 -24.14
N THR A 108 7.50 -10.83 -23.59
CA THR A 108 7.76 -12.18 -23.09
C THR A 108 8.27 -13.12 -24.19
N GLN A 109 9.14 -14.05 -23.81
CA GLN A 109 9.62 -15.12 -24.71
C GLN A 109 8.70 -16.36 -24.69
N LEU A 110 7.72 -16.41 -23.77
CA LEU A 110 6.92 -17.60 -23.49
C LEU A 110 5.45 -17.50 -23.91
N THR A 111 5.07 -16.40 -24.55
CA THR A 111 3.70 -15.86 -24.73
C THR A 111 3.18 -15.01 -23.59
#